data_AF-A0A920RZH4-F1
#
_entry.id   AF-A0A920RZH4-F1
#
_cell.length_a   1.000
_cell.length_b   1.000
_cell.length_c   1.000
_cell.angle_alpha   90.00
_cell.angle_beta   90.00
_cell.angle_gamma   90.00
#
_symmetry.space_group_name_H-M   'P 1'
#
loop_
_entity.id
_entity.type
_entity.pdbx_description
1 polymer ?
#
loop_
_entity_poly.entity_id
_entity_poly.type
_entity_poly.pdbx_seq_one_letter_code
_entity_poly.pdbx_strand_id
1 'polypeptide(L)'
;MTNPIEIATFEVKKNDWTDTRINSTSFDGNLEEDQVLFAIDRFALTANNISYCLAGDTLGYWQFFPTTDGYGRVPAMGYANVAASNHSEIKVGDRFWGFYPMSNYLIVQAGNVSASGFSDAVPYRQSLAPIYSRFDNVNANPLYEEAREDQDLLIRVYFSPPGWLMILCLITITLAPTPMSSLVPVLKPALPSPSQLSNAVRRDALV
;
A
#
# COMPACT_ATOMS: atom_id res chain seq x y z
N MET A 1 1.60 1.88 36.26
CA MET A 1 2.48 1.68 35.11
C MET A 1 1.82 0.62 34.25
N THR A 2 1.11 1.06 33.21
CA THR A 2 0.65 0.17 32.13
C THR A 2 1.89 -0.46 31.50
N ASN A 3 1.87 -1.78 31.29
CA ASN A 3 2.98 -2.44 30.60
C ASN A 3 3.14 -1.83 29.20
N PRO A 4 4.38 -1.56 28.74
CA PRO A 4 4.59 -1.05 27.40
C PRO A 4 4.02 -2.02 26.36
N ILE A 5 3.31 -1.49 25.37
CA ILE A 5 2.73 -2.28 24.29
C ILE A 5 3.79 -2.44 23.21
N GLU A 6 4.11 -3.67 22.84
CA GLU A 6 4.99 -3.94 21.70
C GLU A 6 4.22 -3.77 20.39
N ILE A 7 4.66 -2.85 19.54
CA ILE A 7 4.19 -2.69 18.17
C ILE A 7 5.17 -3.41 17.24
N ALA A 8 4.73 -4.53 16.68
CA ALA A 8 5.47 -5.35 15.74
C ALA A 8 4.88 -5.15 14.33
N THR A 9 5.71 -4.64 13.42
CA THR A 9 5.30 -4.39 12.02
C THR A 9 6.12 -5.24 11.06
N PHE A 10 5.44 -5.92 10.15
CA PHE A 10 6.06 -6.63 9.03
C PHE A 10 6.52 -5.65 7.96
N GLU A 11 7.79 -5.75 7.59
CA GLU A 11 8.45 -4.87 6.64
C GLU A 11 9.14 -5.69 5.55
N VAL A 12 9.05 -5.21 4.32
CA VAL A 12 9.70 -5.81 3.15
C VAL A 12 10.69 -4.83 2.56
N LYS A 13 11.82 -5.32 2.05
CA LYS A 13 12.80 -4.44 1.40
C LYS A 13 12.25 -3.98 0.06
N LYS A 14 12.27 -2.67 -0.22
CA LYS A 14 11.59 -2.11 -1.40
C LYS A 14 12.08 -2.68 -2.74
N ASN A 15 13.35 -3.06 -2.81
CA ASN A 15 13.99 -3.61 -4.02
C ASN A 15 14.07 -5.15 -4.07
N ASP A 16 13.71 -5.84 -2.98
CA ASP A 16 13.67 -7.30 -2.89
C ASP A 16 12.62 -7.71 -1.85
N TRP A 17 11.40 -8.00 -2.30
CA TRP A 17 10.29 -8.34 -1.40
C TRP A 17 10.44 -9.69 -0.71
N THR A 18 11.44 -10.49 -1.08
CA THR A 18 11.76 -11.74 -0.36
C THR A 18 12.62 -11.49 0.87
N ASP A 19 13.29 -10.34 0.96
CA ASP A 19 14.00 -9.86 2.14
C ASP A 19 12.99 -9.15 3.08
N THR A 20 12.64 -9.83 4.17
CA THR A 20 11.58 -9.41 5.09
C THR A 20 12.09 -9.34 6.53
N ARG A 21 11.55 -8.41 7.32
CA ARG A 21 11.83 -8.30 8.76
C ARG A 21 10.57 -8.00 9.57
N ILE A 22 10.62 -8.31 10.86
CA ILE A 22 9.71 -7.74 11.85
C ILE A 22 10.45 -6.61 12.55
N ASN A 23 9.90 -5.40 12.46
CA ASN A 23 10.40 -4.26 13.20
C ASN A 23 9.53 -4.05 14.45
N SER A 24 10.10 -4.27 15.63
CA SER A 24 9.44 -4.06 16.92
C SER A 24 9.79 -2.70 17.52
N THR A 25 8.78 -1.98 17.99
CA THR A 25 8.90 -0.72 18.73
C THR A 25 8.04 -0.79 19.98
N SER A 26 8.41 -0.09 21.06
CA SER A 26 7.58 -0.02 22.27
C SER A 26 6.75 1.25 22.28
N PHE A 27 5.46 1.11 22.57
CA PHE A 27 4.56 2.20 22.92
C PHE A 27 4.46 2.30 24.45
N ASP A 28 4.71 3.50 24.98
CA ASP A 28 4.81 3.76 26.42
C ASP A 28 3.45 4.01 27.10
N GLY A 29 2.37 4.06 26.32
CA GLY A 29 1.01 4.35 26.80
C GLY A 29 0.58 5.80 26.64
N ASN A 30 1.47 6.70 26.21
CA ASN A 30 1.15 8.12 26.08
C ASN A 30 0.68 8.45 24.65
N LEU A 31 -0.57 8.87 24.53
CA LEU A 31 -1.12 9.42 23.29
C LEU A 31 -1.12 10.94 23.37
N GLU A 32 -0.68 11.60 22.29
CA GLU A 32 -0.84 13.05 22.14
C GLU A 32 -2.31 13.43 21.94
N GLU A 33 -2.62 14.72 21.95
CA GLU A 33 -3.99 15.22 21.68
C GLU A 33 -4.53 14.66 20.36
N ASP A 34 -5.78 14.20 20.39
CA ASP A 34 -6.51 13.61 19.25
C ASP A 34 -5.86 12.34 18.64
N GLN A 35 -4.86 11.75 19.29
CA GLN A 35 -4.31 10.47 18.85
C GLN A 35 -5.17 9.29 19.30
N VAL A 36 -5.19 8.27 18.45
CA VAL A 36 -5.90 7.01 18.69
C VAL A 36 -4.96 5.85 18.37
N LEU A 37 -4.86 4.89 19.29
CA LEU A 37 -4.17 3.63 19.10
C LEU A 37 -5.18 2.57 18.64
N PHE A 38 -4.97 2.03 17.45
CA PHE A 38 -5.68 0.88 16.93
C PHE A 38 -4.94 -0.42 17.26
N ALA A 39 -5.67 -1.42 17.77
CA ALA A 39 -5.29 -2.82 17.70
C ALA A 39 -5.86 -3.42 16.41
N ILE A 40 -4.97 -3.76 15.48
CA ILE A 40 -5.33 -4.34 14.19
C ILE A 40 -5.77 -5.78 14.43
N ASP A 41 -7.02 -6.08 14.08
CA ASP A 41 -7.61 -7.40 14.30
C ASP A 41 -7.39 -8.30 13.08
N ARG A 42 -7.73 -7.78 11.90
CA ARG A 42 -7.67 -8.54 10.64
C ARG A 42 -7.50 -7.63 9.44
N PHE A 43 -6.84 -8.13 8.41
CA PHE A 43 -6.69 -7.43 7.13
C PHE A 43 -6.70 -8.42 5.97
N ALA A 44 -7.05 -7.92 4.79
CA ALA A 44 -7.12 -8.72 3.58
C ALA A 44 -5.73 -8.83 2.94
N LEU A 45 -5.25 -10.07 2.79
CA LEU A 45 -4.09 -10.37 1.94
C LEU A 45 -4.58 -10.81 0.56
N THR A 46 -4.33 -9.98 -0.44
CA THR A 46 -4.82 -10.13 -1.80
C THR A 46 -3.75 -9.66 -2.81
N ALA A 47 -4.03 -9.81 -4.11
CA ALA A 47 -3.16 -9.26 -5.15
C ALA A 47 -2.94 -7.75 -5.04
N ASN A 48 -3.87 -7.00 -4.43
CA ASN A 48 -3.74 -5.55 -4.25
C ASN A 48 -2.51 -5.19 -3.41
N ASN A 49 -2.14 -6.01 -2.43
CA ASN A 49 -0.96 -5.76 -1.59
C ASN A 49 0.34 -5.78 -2.42
N ILE A 50 0.44 -6.69 -3.39
CA ILE A 50 1.58 -6.73 -4.32
C ILE A 50 1.60 -5.49 -5.22
N SER A 51 0.44 -5.05 -5.69
CA SER A 51 0.34 -3.83 -6.48
C SER A 51 0.70 -2.57 -5.68
N TYR A 52 0.41 -2.51 -4.37
CA TYR A 52 0.89 -1.45 -3.48
C TYR A 52 2.42 -1.43 -3.41
N CYS A 53 3.05 -2.60 -3.33
CA CYS A 53 4.51 -2.69 -3.37
C CYS A 53 5.08 -2.20 -4.72
N LEU A 54 4.48 -2.65 -5.84
CA LEU A 54 4.94 -2.32 -7.19
C LEU A 54 4.83 -0.82 -7.50
N ALA A 55 3.73 -0.20 -7.08
CA ALA A 55 3.46 1.22 -7.30
C ALA A 55 3.88 2.10 -6.11
N GLY A 56 4.70 1.56 -5.19
CA GLY A 56 4.94 2.20 -3.90
C GLY A 56 5.66 3.54 -3.98
N ASP A 57 6.58 3.70 -4.94
CA ASP A 57 7.26 4.98 -5.18
C ASP A 57 6.44 5.89 -6.12
N THR A 58 5.84 5.33 -7.18
CA THR A 58 5.13 6.11 -8.20
C THR A 58 3.80 6.68 -7.72
N LEU A 59 3.08 5.95 -6.87
CA LEU A 59 1.79 6.35 -6.28
C LEU A 59 1.89 6.67 -4.79
N GLY A 60 3.10 6.59 -4.22
CA GLY A 60 3.36 6.99 -2.84
C GLY A 60 2.85 6.01 -1.78
N TYR A 61 2.56 4.74 -2.11
CA TYR A 61 2.06 3.80 -1.09
C TYR A 61 3.03 3.58 0.08
N TRP A 62 4.35 3.72 -0.16
CA TRP A 62 5.35 3.66 0.91
C TRP A 62 5.28 4.82 1.89
N GLN A 63 4.62 5.92 1.53
CA GLN A 63 4.54 7.13 2.33
C GLN A 63 3.39 7.08 3.36
N PHE A 64 2.41 6.18 3.20
CA PHE A 64 1.37 5.99 4.22
C PHE A 64 1.95 5.48 5.53
N PHE A 65 2.94 4.59 5.47
CA PHE A 65 3.54 3.95 6.64
C PHE A 65 5.07 4.02 6.52
N PRO A 66 5.68 5.18 6.80
CA PRO A 66 7.11 5.37 6.61
C PRO A 66 7.93 4.46 7.51
N THR A 67 9.08 4.01 7.00
CA THR A 67 10.12 3.25 7.72
C THR A 67 11.50 3.57 7.14
N THR A 68 12.56 3.00 7.72
CA THR A 68 13.96 3.29 7.42
C THR A 68 14.64 2.16 6.61
N ASP A 69 15.93 2.33 6.32
CA ASP A 69 16.83 1.29 5.79
C ASP A 69 16.43 0.68 4.44
N GLY A 70 15.65 1.43 3.65
CA GLY A 70 15.16 0.95 2.35
C GLY A 70 14.04 -0.09 2.46
N TYR A 71 13.47 -0.29 3.65
CA TYR A 71 12.28 -1.10 3.85
C TYR A 71 11.00 -0.30 3.58
N GLY A 72 9.91 -1.02 3.37
CA GLY A 72 8.56 -0.50 3.24
C GLY A 72 7.59 -1.31 4.08
N ARG A 73 6.58 -0.64 4.64
CA ARG A 73 5.47 -1.27 5.34
C ARG A 73 4.34 -1.46 4.36
N VAL A 74 4.05 -2.71 4.02
CA VAL A 74 3.00 -3.04 3.06
C VAL A 74 1.65 -2.70 3.68
N PRO A 75 0.83 -1.87 3.02
CA PRO A 75 -0.47 -1.55 3.55
C PRO A 75 -1.50 -2.62 3.16
N ALA A 76 -2.56 -2.71 3.94
CA ALA A 76 -3.67 -3.63 3.76
C ALA A 76 -4.97 -2.99 4.27
N MET A 77 -6.07 -3.24 3.57
CA MET A 77 -7.39 -2.88 4.07
C MET A 77 -7.83 -3.89 5.12
N GLY A 78 -8.42 -3.40 6.21
CA GLY A 78 -8.69 -4.24 7.36
C GLY A 78 -9.69 -3.67 8.34
N TYR A 79 -9.84 -4.39 9.44
CA TYR A 79 -10.58 -3.96 10.62
C TYR A 79 -9.65 -3.85 11.82
N ALA A 80 -9.85 -2.80 12.60
CA ALA A 80 -9.15 -2.59 13.86
C ALA A 80 -10.09 -2.06 14.93
N ASN A 81 -9.77 -2.41 16.19
CA ASN A 81 -10.46 -1.91 17.37
C ASN A 81 -9.63 -0.79 18.00
N VAL A 82 -10.28 0.21 18.57
CA VAL A 82 -9.60 1.25 19.36
C VAL A 82 -9.12 0.65 20.67
N ALA A 83 -7.80 0.55 20.84
CA ALA A 83 -7.16 0.04 22.06
C ALA A 83 -6.94 1.15 23.10
N ALA A 84 -6.65 2.37 22.65
CA ALA A 84 -6.56 3.57 23.47
C ALA A 84 -6.94 4.80 22.62
N SER A 85 -7.50 5.83 23.25
CA SER A 85 -7.91 7.06 22.56
C SER A 85 -7.69 8.26 23.46
N ASN A 86 -7.16 9.34 22.89
CA ASN A 86 -7.11 10.67 23.47
C ASN A 86 -8.00 11.67 22.69
N HIS A 87 -8.98 11.16 21.95
CA HIS A 87 -9.99 11.95 21.24
C HIS A 87 -11.36 11.80 21.92
N SER A 88 -12.09 12.89 22.10
CA SER A 88 -13.36 12.90 22.86
C SER A 88 -14.50 12.09 22.22
N GLU A 89 -14.54 12.03 20.89
CA GLU A 89 -15.59 11.34 20.14
C GLU A 89 -15.29 9.87 19.78
N ILE A 90 -14.03 9.43 19.88
CA ILE A 90 -13.61 8.07 19.50
C ILE A 90 -13.32 7.28 20.77
N LYS A 91 -14.05 6.20 21.00
CA LYS A 91 -14.03 5.47 22.26
C LYS A 91 -13.24 4.17 22.15
N VAL A 92 -12.63 3.77 23.26
CA VAL A 92 -12.01 2.44 23.38
C VAL A 92 -13.06 1.36 23.11
N GLY A 93 -12.69 0.39 22.27
CA GLY A 93 -13.59 -0.66 21.80
C GLY A 93 -14.35 -0.34 20.50
N ASP A 94 -14.33 0.92 20.03
CA ASP A 94 -14.91 1.24 18.73
C ASP A 94 -14.16 0.49 17.61
N ARG A 95 -14.89 0.07 16.58
CA ARG A 95 -14.37 -0.73 15.48
C ARG A 95 -14.43 0.04 14.17
N PHE A 96 -13.32 0.02 13.44
CA PHE A 96 -13.15 0.79 12.22
C PHE A 96 -12.67 -0.07 11.06
N TRP A 97 -13.17 0.25 9.88
CA TRP A 97 -12.65 -0.21 8.60
C TRP A 97 -11.70 0.84 8.02
N GLY A 98 -10.56 0.42 7.49
CA GLY A 98 -9.63 1.37 6.89
C GLY A 98 -8.36 0.74 6.35
N PHE A 99 -7.36 1.59 6.11
CA PHE A 99 -6.06 1.21 5.59
C PHE A 99 -5.03 1.14 6.72
N TYR A 100 -4.45 -0.03 6.91
CA TYR A 100 -3.53 -0.34 8.00
C TYR A 100 -2.20 -0.88 7.44
N PRO A 101 -1.08 -0.75 8.15
CA PRO A 101 0.12 -1.52 7.81
C PRO A 101 -0.10 -2.98 8.24
N MET A 102 0.68 -3.91 7.70
CA MET A 102 0.76 -5.27 8.25
C MET A 102 1.47 -5.25 9.62
N SER A 103 0.74 -4.82 10.64
CA SER A 103 1.20 -4.58 12.01
C SER A 103 0.15 -5.06 13.00
N ASN A 104 0.51 -5.21 14.27
CA ASN A 104 -0.45 -5.48 15.35
C ASN A 104 -1.12 -4.19 15.89
N TYR A 105 -0.44 -3.04 15.79
CA TYR A 105 -0.99 -1.75 16.18
C TYR A 105 -0.67 -0.65 15.17
N LEU A 106 -1.47 0.42 15.20
CA LEU A 106 -1.26 1.67 14.48
C LEU A 106 -1.71 2.85 15.34
N ILE A 107 -0.87 3.88 15.45
CA ILE A 107 -1.26 5.17 16.01
C ILE A 107 -1.65 6.09 14.85
N VAL A 108 -2.78 6.79 14.98
CA VAL A 108 -3.28 7.77 14.00
C VAL A 108 -3.60 9.09 14.68
N GLN A 109 -3.62 10.17 13.89
CA GLN A 109 -4.13 11.47 14.32
C GLN A 109 -5.58 11.61 13.85
N ALA A 110 -6.55 11.56 14.75
CA ALA A 110 -7.95 11.71 14.34
C ALA A 110 -8.23 13.15 13.91
N GLY A 111 -8.82 13.32 12.72
CA GLY A 111 -9.32 14.60 12.24
C GLY A 111 -10.58 14.43 11.39
N ASN A 112 -11.32 15.52 11.19
CA ASN A 112 -12.59 15.52 10.45
C ASN A 112 -13.55 14.42 10.93
N VAL A 113 -13.69 14.29 12.26
CA VAL A 113 -14.50 13.24 12.88
C VAL A 113 -15.98 13.49 12.61
N SER A 114 -16.69 12.42 12.29
CA SER A 114 -18.14 12.41 12.10
C SER A 114 -18.71 11.07 12.55
N ALA A 115 -20.05 10.98 12.59
CA ALA A 115 -20.73 9.73 12.91
C ALA A 115 -20.34 8.57 11.97
N SER A 116 -19.98 8.85 10.71
CA SER A 116 -19.57 7.83 9.74
C SER A 116 -18.09 7.43 9.84
N GLY A 117 -17.29 8.11 10.66
CA GLY A 117 -15.86 7.85 10.83
C GLY A 117 -15.02 9.11 10.77
N PHE A 118 -13.71 8.97 10.57
CA PHE A 118 -12.76 10.09 10.59
C PHE A 118 -11.66 9.92 9.55
N SER A 119 -10.85 10.95 9.34
CA SER A 119 -9.65 10.90 8.50
C SER A 119 -8.39 11.04 9.34
N ASP A 120 -7.33 10.31 8.98
CA ASP A 120 -6.00 10.52 9.52
C ASP A 120 -5.44 11.89 9.10
N ALA A 121 -5.23 12.76 10.06
CA ALA A 121 -4.75 14.13 9.87
C ALA A 121 -3.23 14.26 10.00
N VAL A 122 -2.49 13.14 10.14
CA VAL A 122 -1.02 13.19 10.24
C VAL A 122 -0.43 13.90 9.02
N PRO A 123 0.48 14.89 9.21
CA PRO A 123 0.92 15.78 8.14
C PRO A 123 1.45 15.08 6.88
N TYR A 124 2.20 13.99 7.02
CA TYR A 124 2.79 13.28 5.87
C TYR A 124 1.76 12.50 5.02
N ARG A 125 0.52 12.33 5.50
CA ARG A 125 -0.56 11.67 4.74
C ARG A 125 -1.46 12.64 3.97
N GLN A 126 -1.36 13.94 4.23
CA GLN A 126 -2.25 14.95 3.64
C GLN A 126 -2.06 15.11 2.13
N SER A 127 -0.84 14.85 1.62
CA SER A 127 -0.53 14.88 0.19
C SER A 127 -0.88 13.59 -0.55
N LEU A 128 -1.28 12.54 0.17
CA LEU A 128 -1.61 11.23 -0.39
C LEU A 128 -3.10 11.13 -0.70
N ALA A 129 -3.48 10.09 -1.46
CA ALA A 129 -4.86 9.87 -1.85
C ALA A 129 -5.78 9.74 -0.60
N PRO A 130 -6.74 10.67 -0.37
CA PRO A 130 -7.49 10.75 0.90
C PRO A 130 -8.29 9.51 1.26
N ILE A 131 -8.68 8.71 0.26
CA ILE A 131 -9.44 7.47 0.46
C ILE A 131 -8.70 6.46 1.36
N TYR A 132 -7.37 6.46 1.34
CA TYR A 132 -6.53 5.57 2.14
C TYR A 132 -6.18 6.13 3.52
N SER A 133 -6.58 7.37 3.80
CA SER A 133 -6.48 7.99 5.12
C SER A 133 -7.83 8.03 5.83
N ARG A 134 -8.90 7.50 5.23
CA ARG A 134 -10.24 7.45 5.83
C ARG A 134 -10.42 6.17 6.64
N PHE A 135 -10.94 6.31 7.85
CA PHE A 135 -11.39 5.22 8.71
C PHE A 135 -12.91 5.30 8.87
N ASP A 136 -13.62 4.29 8.40
CA ASP A 136 -15.08 4.21 8.46
C ASP A 136 -15.51 3.52 9.76
N ASN A 137 -16.42 4.15 10.50
CA ASN A 137 -17.01 3.54 11.69
C ASN A 137 -17.98 2.43 11.26
N VAL A 138 -17.75 1.19 11.71
CA VAL A 138 -18.59 0.05 11.32
C VAL A 138 -20.04 0.18 11.80
N ASN A 139 -20.25 0.86 12.94
CA ASN A 139 -21.59 1.08 13.49
C ASN A 139 -22.45 2.03 12.65
N ALA A 140 -21.82 2.84 11.79
CA ALA A 140 -22.53 3.70 10.86
C ALA A 140 -22.98 2.98 9.58
N ASN A 141 -22.50 1.74 9.36
CA ASN A 141 -22.89 0.93 8.21
C ASN A 141 -24.03 -0.04 8.60
N PRO A 142 -25.27 0.18 8.14
CA PRO A 142 -26.39 -0.69 8.49
C PRO A 142 -26.29 -2.11 7.90
N LEU A 143 -25.38 -2.33 6.96
CA LEU A 143 -25.11 -3.63 6.34
C LEU A 143 -23.94 -4.38 6.98
N TYR A 144 -23.31 -3.80 8.00
CA TYR A 144 -22.19 -4.42 8.69
C TYR A 144 -22.67 -5.56 9.59
N GLU A 145 -22.01 -6.70 9.47
CA GLU A 145 -22.21 -7.88 10.31
C GLU A 145 -20.83 -8.42 10.71
N GLU A 146 -20.51 -8.43 12.01
CA GLU A 146 -19.21 -8.89 12.52
C GLU A 146 -18.89 -10.34 12.09
N ALA A 147 -19.91 -11.21 12.07
CA ALA A 147 -19.76 -12.60 11.65
C ALA A 147 -19.38 -12.79 10.16
N ARG A 148 -19.47 -11.73 9.34
CA ARG A 148 -19.21 -11.75 7.90
C ARG A 148 -17.97 -10.98 7.49
N GLU A 149 -17.17 -10.51 8.44
CA GLU A 149 -16.00 -9.68 8.15
C GLU A 149 -14.96 -10.37 7.27
N ASP A 150 -14.78 -11.68 7.41
CA ASP A 150 -13.83 -12.43 6.59
C ASP A 150 -14.25 -12.41 5.10
N GLN A 151 -15.55 -12.51 4.83
CA GLN A 151 -16.10 -12.38 3.49
C GLN A 151 -16.10 -10.91 3.03
N ASP A 152 -16.44 -9.97 3.92
CA ASP A 152 -16.45 -8.54 3.60
C ASP A 152 -15.05 -8.04 3.25
N LEU A 153 -14.00 -8.48 3.97
CA LEU A 153 -12.61 -8.17 3.66
C LEU A 153 -12.24 -8.49 2.21
N LEU A 154 -12.70 -9.61 1.69
CA LEU A 154 -12.40 -10.01 0.30
C LEU A 154 -13.27 -9.24 -0.71
N ILE A 155 -14.56 -9.12 -0.43
CA ILE A 155 -15.54 -8.54 -1.34
C ILE A 155 -15.41 -7.01 -1.37
N ARG A 156 -15.38 -6.35 -0.21
CA ARG A 156 -15.30 -4.90 -0.08
C ARG A 156 -13.99 -4.38 -0.66
N VAL A 157 -12.86 -5.05 -0.45
CA VAL A 157 -11.59 -4.66 -1.06
C VAL A 157 -11.65 -4.70 -2.58
N TYR A 158 -12.37 -5.67 -3.15
CA TYR A 158 -12.51 -5.81 -4.59
C TYR A 158 -13.52 -4.81 -5.19
N PHE A 159 -14.68 -4.63 -4.56
CA PHE A 159 -15.80 -3.84 -5.11
C PHE A 159 -15.82 -2.37 -4.67
N SER A 160 -15.06 -1.98 -3.65
CA SER A 160 -14.96 -0.58 -3.23
C SER A 160 -14.07 0.23 -4.19
N PRO A 161 -14.18 1.58 -4.19
CA PRO A 161 -13.36 2.45 -5.05
C PRO A 161 -11.84 2.15 -5.02
N PRO A 162 -11.23 1.74 -3.89
CA PRO A 162 -9.84 1.28 -3.87
C PRO A 162 -9.59 0.06 -4.77
N GLY A 163 -10.49 -0.93 -4.78
CA GLY A 163 -10.36 -2.11 -5.65
C GLY A 163 -10.41 -1.77 -7.15
N TRP A 164 -11.29 -0.84 -7.54
CA TRP A 164 -11.39 -0.39 -8.94
C TRP A 164 -10.18 0.44 -9.36
N LEU A 165 -9.68 1.31 -8.47
CA LEU A 165 -8.45 2.06 -8.69
C LEU A 165 -7.25 1.10 -8.87
N MET A 166 -7.22 -0.03 -8.18
CA MET A 166 -6.18 -1.05 -8.36
C MET A 166 -6.29 -1.79 -9.69
N ILE A 167 -7.50 -2.14 -10.14
CA ILE A 167 -7.72 -2.69 -11.50
C ILE A 167 -7.20 -1.69 -12.54
N LEU A 168 -7.50 -0.40 -12.39
CA LEU A 168 -6.98 0.65 -13.26
C LEU A 168 -5.46 0.80 -13.19
N CYS A 169 -4.86 0.71 -11.99
CA CYS A 169 -3.40 0.77 -11.81
C CYS A 169 -2.71 -0.43 -12.45
N LEU A 170 -3.24 -1.65 -12.30
CA LEU A 170 -2.73 -2.86 -12.95
C LEU A 170 -2.79 -2.73 -14.47
N ILE A 171 -3.92 -2.25 -15.01
CA ILE A 171 -4.07 -1.97 -16.45
C ILE A 171 -3.04 -0.92 -16.89
N THR A 172 -2.88 0.17 -16.15
CA THR A 172 -1.95 1.26 -16.50
C THR A 172 -0.49 0.82 -16.40
N ILE A 173 -0.11 0.02 -15.39
CA ILE A 173 1.25 -0.53 -15.27
C ILE A 173 1.54 -1.53 -16.38
N THR A 174 0.56 -2.36 -16.75
CA THR A 174 0.71 -3.35 -17.83
C THR A 174 0.74 -2.69 -19.22
N LEU A 175 0.01 -1.58 -19.39
CA LEU A 175 -0.07 -0.83 -20.65
C LEU A 175 0.91 0.34 -20.74
N ALA A 176 1.63 0.68 -19.66
CA ALA A 176 2.76 1.58 -19.72
C ALA A 176 3.79 0.94 -20.66
N PRO A 177 4.17 1.58 -21.77
CA PRO A 177 5.15 1.01 -22.68
C PRO A 177 6.42 0.80 -21.87
N THR A 178 6.89 -0.45 -21.79
CA THR A 178 8.23 -0.78 -21.33
C THR A 178 9.21 0.23 -21.93
N PRO A 179 10.10 0.86 -21.14
CA PRO A 179 11.04 1.81 -21.68
C PRO A 179 11.79 1.14 -22.83
N MET A 180 11.83 1.83 -23.97
CA MET A 180 12.37 1.37 -25.26
C MET A 180 13.87 1.00 -25.19
N SER A 181 14.52 1.16 -24.02
CA SER A 181 15.87 0.69 -23.70
C SER A 181 15.97 -0.81 -23.44
N SER A 182 14.86 -1.52 -23.20
CA SER A 182 14.87 -2.95 -22.83
C SER A 182 14.69 -3.93 -24.00
N LEU A 183 14.50 -3.44 -25.23
CA LEU A 183 14.32 -4.28 -26.44
C LEU A 183 15.61 -4.54 -27.25
N VAL A 184 16.79 -4.22 -26.73
CA VAL A 184 18.04 -4.23 -27.53
C VAL A 184 18.84 -5.54 -27.58
N PRO A 185 18.52 -6.67 -26.89
CA PRO A 185 19.20 -7.92 -27.22
C PRO A 185 18.25 -9.06 -27.62
N VAL A 186 17.26 -8.84 -28.49
CA VAL A 186 16.55 -9.96 -29.16
C VAL A 186 16.38 -9.78 -30.69
N LEU A 187 16.94 -8.72 -31.29
CA LEU A 187 17.03 -8.60 -32.74
C LEU A 187 18.47 -8.33 -33.16
N LYS A 188 19.29 -9.38 -33.09
CA LYS A 188 20.54 -9.47 -33.83
C LYS A 188 20.42 -10.60 -34.86
N PRO A 189 19.73 -10.42 -36.01
CA PRO A 189 20.13 -11.17 -37.18
C PRO A 189 21.44 -10.57 -37.68
N ALA A 190 22.41 -11.44 -37.96
CA ALA A 190 23.73 -11.10 -38.44
C ALA A 190 23.68 -10.12 -39.62
N LEU A 191 23.98 -8.84 -39.38
CA LEU A 191 24.33 -7.91 -40.45
C LEU A 191 25.83 -8.08 -40.75
N PRO A 192 26.21 -8.38 -42.00
CA PRO A 192 27.61 -8.56 -42.36
C PRO A 192 28.37 -7.23 -42.24
N SER A 193 29.66 -7.32 -41.94
CA SER A 193 30.49 -6.15 -41.68
C SER A 193 30.66 -5.26 -42.94
N PRO A 194 30.95 -3.95 -42.78
CA PRO A 194 31.05 -2.99 -43.89
C PRO A 194 32.06 -3.37 -45.00
N SER A 195 33.04 -4.24 -44.70
CA SER A 195 33.98 -4.76 -45.71
C SER A 195 33.37 -5.79 -46.66
N GLN A 196 32.24 -6.42 -46.29
CA GLN A 196 31.52 -7.38 -47.13
C GLN A 196 30.57 -6.70 -48.13
N LEU A 197 30.10 -5.48 -47.84
CA LEU A 197 29.20 -4.70 -48.70
C LEU A 197 29.93 -4.01 -49.87
N SER A 198 31.22 -3.71 -49.73
CA SER A 198 32.03 -3.05 -50.77
C SER A 198 32.27 -3.93 -52.02
N ASN A 199 32.30 -5.26 -51.86
CA ASN A 199 32.54 -6.18 -52.97
C ASN A 199 31.27 -6.59 -53.74
N ALA A 200 30.07 -6.32 -53.21
CA ALA A 200 28.81 -6.69 -53.86
C ALA A 200 28.30 -5.62 -54.85
N VAL A 201 28.76 -4.37 -54.75
CA VAL A 201 28.26 -3.25 -55.59
C VAL A 201 29.10 -3.05 -56.87
N ARG A 202 30.25 -3.74 -57.02
CA ARG A 202 31.12 -3.61 -58.20
C ARG A 202 30.94 -4.68 -59.29
N ARG A 203 29.98 -5.61 -59.18
CA ARG A 203 29.78 -6.68 -60.18
C ARG A 203 28.58 -6.54 -61.12
N ASP A 204 27.67 -5.59 -60.88
CA ASP A 204 26.44 -5.48 -61.69
C ASP A 204 26.38 -4.23 -62.61
N ALA A 205 27.53 -3.62 -62.92
CA ALA A 205 27.62 -2.49 -63.85
C ALA A 205 28.31 -2.82 -65.19
N LEU A 206 28.28 -4.09 -65.61
CA LEU A 206 28.71 -4.54 -66.94
C LEU A 206 27.79 -5.67 -67.44
N VAL A 207 26.60 -5.30 -67.91
CA VAL A 207 25.90 -5.88 -69.09
C VAL A 207 25.08 -4.76 -69.73
#